data_AF-A0A227GCJ5-F1
#
_entry.id   AF-A0A227GCJ5-F1
#
_cell.length_a   1.000
_cell.length_b   1.000
_cell.length_c   1.000
_cell.angle_alpha   90.00
_cell.angle_beta   90.00
_cell.angle_gamma   90.00
#
_symmetry.space_group_name_H-M   'P 1'
#
loop_
_entity.id
_entity.type
_entity.pdbx_description
1 polymer ?
#
loop_
_entity_poly.entity_id
_entity_poly.type
_entity_poly.pdbx_seq_one_letter_code
_entity_poly.pdbx_strand_id
1 'polypeptide(L)' 'EQVLFNLMITLWPSSAWEGSLNEVRWQMIDKNNSRAIFDSDGEKIIEIQYSSSNKLEGKIDFHHLKHQFSI' A
#
# COMPACT_ATOMS: atom_id res chain seq x y z
N GLU A 1 -12.31 7.35 -10.30
CA GLU A 1 -11.00 6.77 -10.70
C GLU A 1 -10.09 6.40 -9.51
N GLN A 2 -10.61 5.96 -8.35
CA GLN A 2 -9.74 5.58 -7.21
C GLN A 2 -9.41 4.07 -7.13
N VAL A 3 -10.23 3.23 -7.76
CA VAL A 3 -10.11 1.77 -7.64
C VAL A 3 -8.82 1.25 -8.29
N LEU A 4 -8.43 1.80 -9.45
CA LEU A 4 -7.24 1.34 -10.17
C LEU A 4 -5.97 1.64 -9.38
N PHE A 5 -5.88 2.82 -8.76
CA PHE A 5 -4.75 3.17 -7.88
C PHE A 5 -4.62 2.19 -6.71
N ASN A 6 -5.72 1.90 -6.02
CA ASN A 6 -5.75 0.96 -4.89
C ASN A 6 -5.32 -0.46 -5.31
N LEU A 7 -5.65 -0.88 -6.53
CA LEU A 7 -5.19 -2.16 -7.08
C LEU A 7 -3.69 -2.15 -7.41
N MET A 8 -3.20 -1.10 -8.07
CA MET A 8 -1.80 -1.04 -8.49
C MET A 8 -0.85 -0.91 -7.28
N ILE A 9 -1.22 -0.09 -6.29
CA ILE A 9 -0.40 0.13 -5.08
C ILE A 9 -0.28 -1.13 -4.22
N THR A 10 -1.24 -2.05 -4.36
CA THR A 10 -1.26 -3.36 -3.71
C THR A 10 -0.33 -4.35 -4.38
N LEU A 11 -0.28 -4.38 -5.72
CA LEU A 11 0.35 -5.48 -6.46
C LEU A 11 1.77 -5.17 -6.94
N TRP A 12 2.07 -3.92 -7.28
CA TRP A 12 3.37 -3.59 -7.88
C TRP A 12 4.49 -3.51 -6.85
N PRO A 13 5.76 -3.78 -7.22
CA PRO A 13 6.89 -3.67 -6.29
C PRO A 13 7.07 -2.23 -5.80
N SER A 14 7.60 -2.07 -4.58
CA SER A 14 7.83 -0.74 -3.98
C SER A 14 8.74 0.15 -4.82
N SER A 15 9.71 -0.43 -5.52
CA SER A 15 10.59 0.28 -6.44
C SER A 15 9.87 0.97 -7.60
N ALA A 16 8.71 0.45 -8.04
CA ALA A 16 7.90 1.09 -9.07
C ALA A 16 7.21 2.37 -8.58
N TRP A 17 7.09 2.53 -7.26
CA TRP A 17 6.38 3.64 -6.62
C TRP A 17 7.32 4.65 -5.95
N GLU A 18 8.58 4.30 -5.71
CA GLU A 18 9.55 5.12 -4.99
C GLU A 18 9.66 6.54 -5.57
N GLY A 19 9.75 6.67 -6.90
CA GLY A 19 9.81 7.99 -7.55
C GLY A 19 8.58 8.85 -7.27
N SER A 20 7.38 8.34 -7.59
CA SER A 20 6.12 9.08 -7.41
C SER A 20 5.79 9.37 -5.95
N LEU A 21 6.12 8.46 -5.02
CA LEU A 21 5.90 8.69 -3.59
C LEU A 21 6.88 9.73 -3.03
N ASN A 22 8.14 9.69 -3.47
CA ASN A 22 9.15 10.66 -3.03
C ASN A 22 8.80 12.10 -3.45
N GLU A 23 8.15 12.32 -4.60
CA GLU A 23 7.68 13.65 -5.03
C GLU A 23 6.75 14.32 -3.99
N VAL A 24 5.98 13.53 -3.26
CA VAL A 24 5.08 13.97 -2.19
C VAL A 24 5.60 13.64 -0.79
N ARG A 25 6.86 13.19 -0.68
CA ARG A 25 7.51 12.73 0.57
C ARG A 25 6.77 11.59 1.27
N TRP A 26 6.02 10.79 0.53
CA TRP A 26 5.39 9.59 1.06
C TRP A 26 6.37 8.42 1.02
N GLN A 27 6.15 7.43 1.86
CA GLN A 27 7.05 6.28 1.99
C GLN A 27 6.26 4.98 1.97
N MET A 28 6.74 4.00 1.20
CA MET A 28 6.21 2.64 1.20
C MET A 28 7.19 1.71 1.91
N ILE A 29 6.68 0.94 2.87
CA ILE A 29 7.46 -0.05 3.61
C ILE A 29 6.81 -1.42 3.46
N ASP A 30 7.56 -2.37 2.92
CA ASP A 30 7.18 -3.79 2.82
C ASP A 30 7.77 -4.58 4.00
N LYS A 31 6.96 -5.38 4.69
CA LYS A 31 7.40 -6.29 5.77
C LYS A 31 6.70 -7.64 5.67
N ASN A 32 7.44 -8.71 5.39
CA ASN A 32 6.89 -10.06 5.25
C ASN A 32 5.62 -10.07 4.36
N ASN A 33 4.46 -10.32 4.97
CA ASN A 33 3.15 -10.36 4.33
C ASN A 33 2.33 -9.09 4.57
N SER A 34 2.98 -7.94 4.74
CA SER A 34 2.30 -6.65 4.85
C SER A 34 3.02 -5.54 4.09
N ARG A 35 2.24 -4.52 3.75
CA ARG A 35 2.72 -3.26 3.19
C ARG A 35 2.04 -2.10 3.91
N ALA A 36 2.81 -1.07 4.23
CA ALA A 36 2.30 0.16 4.81
C ALA A 36 2.78 1.36 3.98
N ILE A 37 1.91 2.37 3.86
CA ILE A 37 2.23 3.64 3.22
C ILE A 37 2.05 4.75 4.24
N PHE A 38 3.07 5.58 4.35
CA PHE A 38 3.14 6.71 5.26
C PHE A 38 3.12 8.01 4.46
N ASP A 39 2.42 9.03 4.98
CA ASP A 39 2.48 10.36 4.41
C ASP A 39 3.76 11.11 4.82
N SER A 40 3.86 12.37 4.41
CA SER A 40 5.02 13.22 4.69
C SER A 40 5.25 13.53 6.17
N ASP A 41 4.22 13.35 7.00
CA ASP A 41 4.28 13.61 8.44
C ASP A 41 4.64 12.32 9.22
N GLY A 42 4.82 11.20 8.50
CA GLY A 42 5.09 9.89 9.07
C GLY A 42 3.83 9.15 9.53
N GLU A 43 2.64 9.64 9.19
CA GLU A 43 1.37 9.02 9.56
C GLU A 43 1.04 7.88 8.59
N LYS A 44 0.64 6.73 9.14
CA LYS A 44 0.24 5.58 8.31
C LYS A 44 -1.11 5.86 7.67
N ILE A 45 -1.17 5.89 6.34
CA ILE A 45 -2.39 6.19 5.58
C ILE A 45 -3.04 4.93 5.01
N ILE A 46 -2.22 3.97 4.59
CA ILE A 46 -2.67 2.71 4.00
C ILE A 46 -1.96 1.55 4.69
N GLU A 47 -2.72 0.51 4.98
CA GLU A 47 -2.22 -0.79 5.42
C GLU A 47 -2.77 -1.88 4.52
N ILE A 48 -1.90 -2.79 4.09
CA ILE A 48 -2.25 -3.93 3.23
C ILE A 48 -1.71 -5.18 3.89
N GLN A 49 -2.58 -6.17 4.07
CA GLN A 49 -2.22 -7.49 4.59
C GLN A 49 -2.42 -8.53 3.49
N TYR A 50 -1.42 -9.38 3.30
CA TYR A 50 -1.45 -10.51 2.38
C TYR A 50 -1.61 -11.81 3.18
N SER A 51 -2.52 -12.70 2.78
CA SER A 51 -2.66 -13.99 3.46
C SER A 51 -1.54 -14.98 3.10
N SER A 52 -0.75 -14.69 2.08
CA SER A 52 0.32 -15.53 1.56
C SER A 52 1.61 -14.73 1.36
N SER A 53 2.75 -15.43 1.39
CA SER A 53 4.04 -14.86 0.99
C SER A 53 4.11 -14.59 -0.52
N ASN A 54 3.40 -15.39 -1.32
CA ASN A 54 3.10 -15.01 -2.70
C ASN A 54 1.94 -14.02 -2.69
N LYS A 55 2.25 -12.72 -2.82
CA LYS A 55 1.30 -11.61 -2.73
C LYS A 55 0.17 -11.64 -3.78
N LEU A 56 0.32 -12.46 -4.84
CA LEU A 56 -0.69 -12.67 -5.87
C LEU A 56 -1.62 -13.86 -5.57
N GLU A 57 -1.32 -14.64 -4.54
CA GLU A 57 -2.09 -15.80 -4.13
C GLU A 57 -2.80 -15.54 -2.80
N GLY A 58 -4.07 -15.95 -2.74
CA GLY A 58 -4.87 -15.81 -1.53
C GLY A 58 -5.53 -14.44 -1.39
N LYS A 59 -5.97 -14.13 -0.18
CA LYS A 59 -6.73 -12.92 0.13
C LYS A 59 -5.78 -11.76 0.37
N ILE A 60 -6.18 -10.59 -0.11
CA ILE A 60 -5.55 -9.31 0.18
C ILE A 60 -6.57 -8.46 0.91
N ASP A 61 -6.19 -7.94 2.07
CA ASP A 61 -7.01 -7.00 2.84
C ASP A 61 -6.37 -5.61 2.72
N PHE A 62 -7.09 -4.67 2.11
CA PHE A 62 -6.65 -3.28 1.95
C PHE A 62 -7.41 -2.37 2.92
N HIS A 63 -6.70 -1.56 3.69
CA HIS A 63 -7.28 -0.60 4.62
C HIS A 63 -6.75 0.81 4.37
N HIS A 64 -7.64 1.73 4.01
CA HIS A 64 -7.34 3.15 3.95
C HIS A 64 -7.75 3.83 5.27
N LEU A 65 -6.77 4.17 6.10
CA LEU A 65 -6.98 4.61 7.47
C LEU A 65 -7.56 6.03 7.56
N LYS A 66 -7.15 6.95 6.68
CA LYS A 66 -7.73 8.32 6.64
C LYS A 66 -9.16 8.42 6.11
N HIS A 67 -9.57 7.50 5.24
CA HIS A 67 -10.92 7.50 4.65
C HIS A 67 -11.83 6.41 5.23
N GLN A 68 -11.35 5.66 6.25
CA GLN A 68 -12.05 4.54 6.91
C GLN A 68 -12.75 3.59 5.92
N PHE A 69 -12.05 3.24 4.85
CA PHE A 69 -12.56 2.36 3.81
C PHE A 69 -11.65 1.15 3.64
N SER A 70 -12.25 -0.02 3.41
CA SER A 70 -11.54 -1.30 3.26
C SER A 70 -12.14 -2.12 2.13
N ILE A 71 -11.28 -2.83 1.38
CA ILE A 71 -11.67 -3.81 0.34
C ILE A 71 -10.97 -5.13 0.63
#